data_AF-A0A947A5R1-F1
#
_entry.id   AF-A0A947A5R1-F1
#
_cell.length_a   1.000
_cell.length_b   1.000
_cell.length_c   1.000
_cell.angle_alpha   90.00
_cell.angle_beta   90.00
_cell.angle_gamma   90.00
#
_symmetry.space_group_name_H-M   'P 1'
#
loop_
_entity.id
_entity.type
_entity.pdbx_description
1 polymer ?
#
loop_
_entity_poly.entity_id
_entity_poly.type
_entity_poly.pdbx_seq_one_letter_code
_entity_poly.pdbx_strand_id
1 'polypeptide(L)'
;LMVGALAGTWLISGIIPAMIYYGLQILNPTIFLGACVVISAIISIATGSSWTTAATVGIALIGIGDALGISLGMTAGAVLSGAYFGDKMSPLSDTTNLAPAMAGGELFDHIRYMTYTTIPTISITLVVFLIIGFNLDTSGIADTDSILTSIDKAFNINGWLFIVPLVVIFMIVRKTPPLQALLIGTLLGGVFALIFQPNVVAGITGANSLDFESGYKGILNAITIKTTVATDNPALNELFSAKGMAGMLGTIWLIVCAMVFGGVMDGIGALSRITKSLLGLAKTTLGLFASTVGSCLALNITASDQYLAIVVPGKMFAKAYEDRGLAPENLSRTLEDSGTVTSVLIPWNTCGAYHSGVLGVSVADYFFFAIFNWLSPITTLVFAAMGIKIKQLRTAKQ
;
A
#
# COMPACT_ATOMS: atom_id res chain seq x y z
N LEU A 1 10.08 6.44 -8.84
CA LEU A 1 11.56 6.47 -8.89
C LEU A 1 12.17 6.32 -7.50
N MET A 2 11.92 7.26 -6.57
CA MET A 2 12.55 7.22 -5.24
C MET A 2 12.32 5.94 -4.45
N VAL A 3 11.17 5.28 -4.59
CA VAL A 3 10.94 3.98 -3.96
C VAL A 3 11.89 2.90 -4.49
N GLY A 4 12.15 2.88 -5.80
CA GLY A 4 13.13 1.97 -6.39
C GLY A 4 14.56 2.27 -5.93
N ALA A 5 14.91 3.56 -5.81
CA ALA A 5 16.20 3.99 -5.26
C ALA A 5 16.37 3.58 -3.78
N LEU A 6 15.32 3.77 -2.99
CA LEU A 6 15.27 3.40 -1.58
C LEU A 6 15.40 1.88 -1.44
N ALA A 7 14.64 1.09 -2.20
CA ALA A 7 14.72 -0.37 -2.18
C ALA A 7 16.13 -0.86 -2.50
N GLY A 8 16.79 -0.29 -3.52
CA GLY A 8 18.16 -0.66 -3.87
C GLY A 8 19.18 -0.29 -2.81
N THR A 9 19.14 0.93 -2.28
CA THR A 9 20.05 1.35 -1.20
C THR A 9 19.81 0.63 0.12
N TRP A 10 18.55 0.30 0.45
CA TRP A 10 18.19 -0.47 1.63
C TRP A 10 18.58 -1.94 1.53
N LEU A 11 18.59 -2.50 0.31
CA LEU A 11 19.10 -3.84 0.06
C LEU A 11 20.61 -3.88 0.33
N ILE A 12 21.39 -3.03 -0.36
CA ILE A 12 22.87 -3.09 -0.25
C ILE A 12 23.40 -2.62 1.11
N SER A 13 22.62 -1.87 1.88
CA SER A 13 22.96 -1.49 3.25
C SER A 13 22.65 -2.55 4.30
N GLY A 14 21.98 -3.64 3.91
CA GLY A 14 21.56 -4.67 4.85
C GLY A 14 20.29 -4.32 5.62
N ILE A 15 19.61 -3.21 5.34
CA ILE A 15 18.36 -2.82 6.03
C ILE A 15 17.24 -3.80 5.70
N ILE A 16 17.00 -4.09 4.41
CA ILE A 16 16.02 -5.11 4.00
C ILE A 16 16.43 -6.50 4.50
N PRO A 17 17.68 -6.96 4.31
CA PRO A 17 18.18 -8.19 4.90
C PRO A 17 17.98 -8.28 6.42
N ALA A 18 18.22 -7.21 7.18
CA ALA A 18 17.99 -7.18 8.62
C ALA A 18 16.51 -7.30 8.99
N MET A 19 15.61 -6.63 8.26
CA MET A 19 14.17 -6.79 8.46
C MET A 19 13.73 -8.23 8.21
N ILE A 20 14.29 -8.90 7.18
CA ILE A 20 14.00 -10.31 6.88
C ILE A 20 14.56 -11.21 7.98
N TYR A 21 15.82 -11.00 8.37
CA TYR A 21 16.52 -11.77 9.40
C TYR A 21 15.76 -11.79 10.73
N TYR A 22 15.50 -10.60 11.30
CA TYR A 22 14.74 -10.50 12.56
C TYR A 22 13.28 -10.88 12.37
N GLY A 23 12.70 -10.64 11.19
CA GLY A 23 11.35 -11.07 10.85
C GLY A 23 11.19 -12.58 10.92
N LEU A 24 12.11 -13.35 10.34
CA LEU A 24 12.10 -14.82 10.38
C LEU A 24 12.29 -15.38 11.80
N GLN A 25 13.00 -14.67 12.68
CA GLN A 25 13.16 -15.09 14.08
C GLN A 25 11.91 -14.85 14.93
N ILE A 26 11.12 -13.82 14.61
CA ILE A 26 10.00 -13.37 15.45
C ILE A 26 8.65 -13.86 14.91
N LEU A 27 8.50 -13.96 13.59
CA LEU A 27 7.22 -14.25 12.95
C LEU A 27 7.01 -15.76 12.80
N ASN A 28 6.02 -16.28 13.50
CA ASN A 28 5.57 -17.65 13.31
C ASN A 28 4.84 -17.77 11.94
N PRO A 29 5.24 -18.71 11.06
CA PRO A 29 4.64 -18.89 9.73
C PRO A 29 3.11 -19.07 9.75
N THR A 30 2.58 -19.75 10.77
CA THR A 30 1.15 -20.02 10.92
C THR A 30 0.31 -18.74 11.05
N ILE A 31 0.86 -17.68 11.65
CA ILE A 31 0.16 -16.39 11.83
C ILE A 31 0.70 -15.30 10.91
N PHE A 32 1.66 -15.62 10.05
CA PHE A 32 2.42 -14.64 9.27
C PHE A 32 1.51 -13.72 8.45
N LEU A 33 0.55 -14.28 7.70
CA LEU A 33 -0.38 -13.48 6.89
C LEU A 33 -1.24 -12.54 7.75
N GLY A 34 -1.71 -13.01 8.92
CA GLY A 34 -2.41 -12.15 9.88
C GLY A 34 -1.51 -11.05 10.45
N ALA A 35 -0.26 -11.38 10.76
CA ALA A 35 0.74 -10.42 11.22
C ALA A 35 1.04 -9.36 10.16
N CYS A 36 1.13 -9.72 8.86
CA CYS A 36 1.29 -8.77 7.76
C CYS A 36 0.18 -7.72 7.74
N VAL A 37 -1.07 -8.13 7.94
CA VAL A 37 -2.22 -7.21 8.02
C VAL A 37 -2.04 -6.24 9.20
N VAL A 38 -1.73 -6.75 10.39
CA VAL A 38 -1.60 -5.93 11.61
C VAL A 38 -0.42 -4.96 11.53
N ILE A 39 0.75 -5.45 11.12
CA ILE A 39 1.96 -4.63 10.99
C ILE A 39 1.72 -3.51 9.96
N SER A 40 1.18 -3.86 8.79
CA SER A 40 0.89 -2.88 7.74
C SER A 40 -0.18 -1.88 8.18
N ALA A 41 -1.18 -2.32 8.94
CA ALA A 41 -2.19 -1.44 9.53
C ALA A 41 -1.58 -0.42 10.50
N ILE A 42 -0.73 -0.85 11.44
CA ILE A 42 -0.12 0.04 12.43
C ILE A 42 0.76 1.09 11.74
N ILE A 43 1.61 0.66 10.81
CA ILE A 43 2.49 1.57 10.07
C ILE A 43 1.67 2.53 9.21
N SER A 44 0.62 2.04 8.55
CA SER A 44 -0.22 2.89 7.70
C SER A 44 -1.08 3.88 8.49
N ILE A 45 -1.54 3.53 9.69
CA ILE A 45 -2.20 4.49 10.61
C ILE A 45 -1.22 5.61 10.98
N ALA A 46 0.02 5.24 11.35
CA ALA A 46 1.04 6.20 11.77
C ALA A 46 1.50 7.10 10.62
N THR A 47 1.62 6.57 9.40
CA THR A 47 2.09 7.30 8.23
C THR A 47 0.99 8.01 7.46
N GLY A 48 -0.26 7.56 7.59
CA GLY A 48 -1.39 8.00 6.77
C GLY A 48 -1.24 7.68 5.28
N SER A 49 -0.51 6.60 4.94
CA SER A 49 -0.20 6.31 3.54
C SER A 49 0.01 4.81 3.31
N SER A 50 -0.90 4.22 2.54
CA SER A 50 -0.75 2.86 2.00
C SER A 50 0.48 2.74 1.11
N TRP A 51 0.80 3.78 0.34
CA TRP A 51 1.94 3.82 -0.58
C TRP A 51 3.27 3.73 0.16
N THR A 52 3.42 4.51 1.24
CA THR A 52 4.61 4.49 2.10
C THR A 52 4.76 3.15 2.80
N THR A 53 3.65 2.60 3.31
CA THR A 53 3.64 1.32 4.01
C THR A 53 4.14 0.20 3.09
N ALA A 54 3.64 0.14 1.85
CA ALA A 54 4.10 -0.83 0.86
C ALA A 54 5.59 -0.67 0.52
N ALA A 55 6.08 0.57 0.37
CA ALA A 55 7.47 0.88 0.03
C ALA A 55 8.50 0.63 1.14
N THR A 56 8.04 0.48 2.38
CA THR A 56 8.92 0.30 3.55
C THR A 56 8.78 -1.12 4.09
N VAL A 57 7.85 -1.33 5.01
CA VAL A 57 7.63 -2.63 5.64
C VAL A 57 7.05 -3.66 4.67
N GLY A 58 6.30 -3.23 3.65
CA GLY A 58 5.73 -4.13 2.65
C GLY A 58 6.77 -4.93 1.87
N ILE A 59 7.85 -4.29 1.43
CA ILE A 59 8.97 -4.98 0.74
C ILE A 59 9.60 -6.04 1.65
N ALA A 60 9.81 -5.71 2.93
CA ALA A 60 10.35 -6.67 3.89
C ALA A 60 9.41 -7.86 4.11
N LEU A 61 8.11 -7.62 4.26
CA LEU A 61 7.11 -8.67 4.44
C LEU A 61 7.00 -9.56 3.19
N ILE A 62 7.08 -9.01 1.97
CA ILE A 62 7.19 -9.82 0.75
C ILE A 62 8.41 -10.73 0.83
N GLY A 63 9.56 -10.20 1.23
CA GLY A 63 10.78 -10.98 1.35
C GLY A 63 10.72 -12.08 2.41
N ILE A 64 10.09 -11.82 3.55
CA ILE A 64 9.86 -12.83 4.59
C ILE A 64 8.88 -13.89 4.08
N GLY A 65 7.79 -13.49 3.39
CA GLY A 65 6.82 -14.41 2.81
C GLY A 65 7.46 -15.36 1.80
N ASP A 66 8.32 -14.82 0.94
CA ASP A 66 9.11 -15.60 -0.04
C ASP A 66 10.05 -16.59 0.67
N ALA A 67 10.78 -16.12 1.68
CA ALA A 67 11.67 -16.95 2.48
C ALA A 67 10.93 -18.04 3.26
N LEU A 68 9.67 -17.82 3.64
CA LEU A 68 8.80 -18.82 4.29
C LEU A 68 8.08 -19.75 3.30
N GLY A 69 8.28 -19.57 1.98
CA GLY A 69 7.59 -20.34 0.95
C GLY A 69 6.09 -20.02 0.83
N ILE A 70 5.65 -18.89 1.37
CA ILE A 70 4.25 -18.45 1.30
C ILE A 70 4.03 -17.67 0.01
N SER A 71 2.93 -17.97 -0.69
CA SER A 71 2.55 -17.30 -1.94
C SER A 71 2.70 -15.77 -1.85
N LEU A 72 3.45 -15.19 -2.79
CA LEU A 72 3.63 -13.73 -2.85
C LEU A 72 2.31 -12.99 -3.07
N GLY A 73 1.34 -13.60 -3.78
CA GLY A 73 -0.02 -13.08 -3.94
C GLY A 73 -0.75 -12.97 -2.60
N MET A 74 -0.67 -13.99 -1.75
CA MET A 74 -1.25 -13.98 -0.40
C MET A 74 -0.59 -12.92 0.47
N THR A 75 0.75 -12.88 0.47
CA THR A 75 1.53 -11.92 1.26
C THR A 75 1.25 -10.49 0.84
N ALA A 76 1.26 -10.19 -0.46
CA ALA A 76 0.91 -8.88 -1.00
C ALA A 76 -0.53 -8.49 -0.64
N GLY A 77 -1.49 -9.40 -0.79
CA GLY A 77 -2.89 -9.15 -0.41
C GLY A 77 -3.07 -8.83 1.08
N ALA A 78 -2.32 -9.50 1.95
CA ALA A 78 -2.31 -9.23 3.40
C ALA A 78 -1.70 -7.86 3.72
N VAL A 79 -0.54 -7.56 3.14
CA VAL A 79 0.12 -6.25 3.28
C VAL A 79 -0.80 -5.12 2.81
N LEU A 80 -1.38 -5.25 1.61
CA LEU A 80 -2.27 -4.24 1.04
C LEU A 80 -3.56 -4.07 1.86
N SER A 81 -4.13 -5.16 2.37
CA SER A 81 -5.30 -5.10 3.24
C SER A 81 -5.04 -4.27 4.50
N GLY A 82 -3.92 -4.52 5.17
CA GLY A 82 -3.51 -3.74 6.35
C GLY A 82 -3.16 -2.30 5.99
N ALA A 83 -2.39 -2.10 4.91
CA ALA A 83 -1.95 -0.79 4.46
C ALA A 83 -3.14 0.11 4.12
N TYR A 84 -4.13 -0.37 3.37
CA TYR A 84 -5.33 0.40 3.04
C TYR A 84 -6.27 0.59 4.21
N PHE A 85 -6.35 -0.37 5.15
CA PHE A 85 -7.08 -0.16 6.40
C PHE A 85 -6.48 1.00 7.20
N GLY A 86 -5.15 1.02 7.37
CA GLY A 86 -4.53 2.04 8.19
C GLY A 86 -4.53 3.43 7.55
N ASP A 87 -4.37 3.50 6.23
CA ASP A 87 -4.46 4.72 5.43
C ASP A 87 -5.82 5.39 5.66
N LYS A 88 -6.88 4.61 5.44
CA LYS A 88 -8.27 4.98 5.64
C LYS A 88 -8.65 5.41 7.06
N MET A 89 -7.96 4.91 8.08
CA MET A 89 -8.25 5.24 9.48
C MET A 89 -7.37 6.38 10.00
N SER A 90 -6.43 6.88 9.21
CA SER A 90 -5.47 7.88 9.65
C SER A 90 -5.97 9.31 9.41
N PRO A 91 -5.93 10.20 10.41
CA PRO A 91 -6.19 11.62 10.20
C PRO A 91 -5.09 12.31 9.37
N LEU A 92 -3.97 11.63 9.13
CA LEU A 92 -2.87 12.12 8.31
C LEU A 92 -3.05 11.80 6.82
N SER A 93 -3.99 10.92 6.46
CA SER A 93 -4.21 10.49 5.07
C SER A 93 -4.90 11.56 4.23
N ASP A 94 -4.39 11.77 3.01
CA ASP A 94 -4.95 12.71 2.05
C ASP A 94 -6.38 12.29 1.64
N THR A 95 -6.65 11.01 1.42
CA THR A 95 -8.00 10.55 1.03
C THR A 95 -8.99 10.65 2.18
N THR A 96 -8.55 10.32 3.40
CA THR A 96 -9.38 10.43 4.60
C THR A 96 -9.71 11.89 4.92
N ASN A 97 -8.86 12.84 4.54
CA ASN A 97 -9.17 14.28 4.59
C ASN A 97 -10.06 14.72 3.42
N LEU A 98 -9.86 14.17 2.22
CA LEU A 98 -10.56 14.57 1.01
C LEU A 98 -12.01 14.09 0.97
N ALA A 99 -12.29 12.85 1.36
CA ALA A 99 -13.64 12.27 1.34
C ALA A 99 -14.68 13.09 2.13
N PRO A 100 -14.44 13.48 3.40
CA PRO A 100 -15.36 14.36 4.14
C PRO A 100 -15.42 15.77 3.55
N ALA A 101 -14.31 16.32 3.05
CA ALA A 101 -14.31 17.63 2.40
C ALA A 101 -15.20 17.66 1.14
N MET A 102 -15.23 16.57 0.38
CA MET A 102 -16.09 16.44 -0.81
C MET A 102 -17.55 16.19 -0.46
N ALA A 103 -17.83 15.58 0.69
CA ALA A 103 -19.19 15.34 1.17
C ALA A 103 -19.77 16.51 1.98
N GLY A 104 -18.94 17.49 2.39
CA GLY A 104 -19.37 18.59 3.27
C GLY A 104 -19.44 18.22 4.75
N GLY A 105 -18.58 17.31 5.22
CA GLY A 105 -18.52 16.87 6.62
C GLY A 105 -17.16 17.13 7.29
N GLU A 106 -17.10 16.87 8.59
CA GLU A 106 -15.90 17.04 9.42
C GLU A 106 -15.05 15.77 9.48
N LEU A 107 -13.72 15.92 9.53
CA LEU A 107 -12.76 14.81 9.49
C LEU A 107 -12.97 13.80 10.63
N PHE A 108 -13.03 14.27 11.89
CA PHE A 108 -13.10 13.36 13.03
C PHE A 108 -14.45 12.65 13.15
N ASP A 109 -15.54 13.31 12.74
CA ASP A 109 -16.85 12.68 12.63
C ASP A 109 -16.84 11.60 11.55
N HIS A 110 -16.22 11.86 10.41
CA HIS A 110 -16.01 10.89 9.34
C HIS A 110 -15.21 9.67 9.81
N ILE A 111 -14.03 9.85 10.42
CA ILE A 111 -13.19 8.73 10.91
C ILE A 111 -13.98 7.89 11.92
N ARG A 112 -14.65 8.53 12.87
CA ARG A 112 -15.46 7.81 13.86
C ARG A 112 -16.59 7.03 13.18
N TYR A 113 -17.24 7.62 12.18
CA TYR A 113 -18.35 6.99 11.48
C TYR A 113 -17.92 5.85 10.54
N MET A 114 -16.72 5.92 9.97
CA MET A 114 -16.14 4.85 9.16
C MET A 114 -15.89 3.57 9.95
N THR A 115 -15.66 3.65 11.27
CA THR A 115 -15.45 2.46 12.11
C THR A 115 -16.55 1.42 11.97
N TYR A 116 -17.79 1.85 11.67
CA TYR A 116 -18.94 0.97 11.51
C TYR A 116 -18.80 -0.03 10.37
N THR A 117 -18.23 0.37 9.22
CA THR A 117 -17.96 -0.54 8.10
C THR A 117 -16.55 -1.10 8.19
N THR A 118 -15.58 -0.27 8.57
CA THR A 118 -14.16 -0.58 8.48
C THR A 118 -13.71 -1.63 9.50
N ILE A 119 -14.16 -1.55 10.77
CA ILE A 119 -13.77 -2.52 11.81
C ILE A 119 -14.32 -3.92 11.49
N PRO A 120 -15.61 -4.08 11.11
CA PRO A 120 -16.10 -5.38 10.66
C PRO A 120 -15.32 -5.94 9.47
N THR A 121 -15.04 -5.12 8.44
CA THR A 121 -14.29 -5.57 7.26
C THR A 121 -12.89 -6.07 7.62
N ILE A 122 -12.10 -5.31 8.39
CA ILE A 122 -10.75 -5.75 8.76
C ILE A 122 -10.77 -6.98 9.69
N SER A 123 -11.79 -7.09 10.53
CA SER A 123 -11.96 -8.27 11.41
C SER A 123 -12.18 -9.53 10.59
N ILE A 124 -13.05 -9.46 9.57
CA ILE A 124 -13.27 -10.57 8.63
C ILE A 124 -11.97 -10.89 7.88
N THR A 125 -11.27 -9.86 7.38
CA THR A 125 -9.98 -10.05 6.69
C THR A 125 -8.96 -10.77 7.56
N LEU A 126 -8.81 -10.37 8.84
CA LEU A 126 -7.90 -11.02 9.78
C LEU A 126 -8.29 -12.49 10.02
N VAL A 127 -9.58 -12.76 10.24
CA VAL A 127 -10.07 -14.14 10.43
C VAL A 127 -9.76 -15.00 9.21
N VAL A 128 -10.00 -14.48 7.99
CA VAL A 128 -9.70 -15.24 6.76
C VAL A 128 -8.21 -15.52 6.63
N PHE A 129 -7.34 -14.53 6.87
CA PHE A 129 -5.89 -14.75 6.80
C PHE A 129 -5.35 -15.69 7.88
N LEU A 130 -5.94 -15.67 9.08
CA LEU A 130 -5.61 -16.63 10.13
C LEU A 130 -6.05 -18.04 9.72
N ILE A 131 -7.26 -18.21 9.18
CA ILE A 131 -7.73 -19.51 8.68
C ILE A 131 -6.81 -20.02 7.57
N ILE A 132 -6.44 -19.17 6.59
CA ILE A 132 -5.48 -19.54 5.55
C ILE A 132 -4.16 -19.96 6.20
N GLY A 133 -3.61 -19.16 7.12
CA GLY A 133 -2.36 -19.44 7.82
C GLY A 133 -2.35 -20.77 8.58
N PHE A 134 -3.45 -21.11 9.27
CA PHE A 134 -3.60 -22.38 9.98
C PHE A 134 -3.73 -23.61 9.05
N ASN A 135 -4.12 -23.40 7.79
CA ASN A 135 -4.27 -24.47 6.80
C ASN A 135 -3.12 -24.51 5.78
N LEU A 136 -2.13 -23.62 5.90
CA LEU A 136 -0.92 -23.69 5.07
C LEU A 136 0.00 -24.79 5.60
N ASP A 137 0.31 -25.76 4.74
CA ASP A 137 1.39 -26.71 4.98
C ASP A 137 2.73 -25.98 4.97
N THR A 138 3.14 -25.56 6.16
CA THR A 138 4.45 -24.96 6.43
C THR A 138 5.49 -26.02 6.77
N SER A 139 5.16 -27.32 6.59
CA SER A 139 6.01 -28.48 6.87
C SER A 139 7.27 -28.56 6.02
N GLY A 140 7.36 -27.75 4.96
CA GLY A 140 8.61 -27.41 4.31
C GLY A 140 9.13 -26.10 4.85
N ILE A 141 9.43 -26.01 6.16
CA ILE A 141 10.19 -24.88 6.73
C ILE A 141 11.40 -24.74 5.80
N ALA A 142 11.35 -23.77 4.90
CA ALA A 142 12.48 -23.41 4.07
C ALA A 142 13.58 -23.17 5.08
N ASP A 143 14.60 -24.04 5.06
CA ASP A 143 15.58 -24.26 6.12
C ASP A 143 15.99 -22.90 6.70
N THR A 144 15.26 -22.46 7.73
CA THR A 144 15.24 -21.03 8.10
C THR A 144 16.58 -20.71 8.71
N ASP A 145 17.17 -21.69 9.40
CA ASP A 145 18.54 -21.67 9.88
C ASP A 145 19.54 -21.53 8.72
N SER A 146 19.36 -22.26 7.59
CA SER A 146 20.21 -22.03 6.41
C SER A 146 20.05 -20.63 5.83
N ILE A 147 18.83 -20.10 5.76
CA ILE A 147 18.56 -18.75 5.25
C ILE A 147 19.22 -17.71 6.14
N LEU A 148 19.01 -17.80 7.46
CA LEU A 148 19.64 -16.92 8.44
C LEU A 148 21.17 -17.01 8.36
N THR A 149 21.73 -18.21 8.24
CA THR A 149 23.17 -18.42 8.08
C THR A 149 23.71 -17.78 6.80
N SER A 150 22.99 -17.91 5.68
CA SER A 150 23.37 -17.26 4.43
C SER A 150 23.28 -15.74 4.51
N ILE A 151 22.31 -15.19 5.24
CA ILE A 151 22.21 -13.75 5.50
C ILE A 151 23.40 -13.27 6.33
N ASP A 152 23.75 -13.97 7.43
CA ASP A 152 24.86 -13.60 8.32
C ASP A 152 26.23 -13.67 7.61
N LYS A 153 26.36 -14.53 6.60
CA LYS A 153 27.56 -14.57 5.74
C LYS A 153 27.63 -13.39 4.78
N ALA A 154 26.50 -12.97 4.22
CA ALA A 154 26.44 -11.95 3.18
C ALA A 154 26.42 -10.52 3.75
N PHE A 155 25.80 -10.33 4.92
CA PHE A 155 25.54 -9.02 5.51
C PHE A 155 25.95 -8.97 6.97
N ASN A 156 26.52 -7.83 7.39
CA ASN A 156 26.72 -7.52 8.80
C ASN A 156 25.39 -7.04 9.43
N ILE A 157 24.59 -7.96 9.95
CA ILE A 157 23.29 -7.66 10.57
C ILE A 157 23.47 -7.11 11.99
N ASN A 158 22.90 -5.93 12.25
CA ASN A 158 22.88 -5.34 13.58
C ASN A 158 21.70 -4.36 13.74
N GLY A 159 21.37 -4.02 14.99
CA GLY A 159 20.23 -3.17 15.32
C GLY A 159 20.34 -1.71 14.84
N TRP A 160 21.55 -1.21 14.55
CA TRP A 160 21.73 0.17 14.10
C TRP A 160 21.10 0.41 12.73
N LEU A 161 21.02 -0.62 11.89
CA LEU A 161 20.41 -0.57 10.55
C LEU A 161 18.96 -0.06 10.57
N PHE A 162 18.23 -0.25 11.68
CA PHE A 162 16.86 0.22 11.83
C PHE A 162 16.72 1.73 12.05
N ILE A 163 17.81 2.46 12.34
CA ILE A 163 17.77 3.92 12.47
C ILE A 163 17.23 4.56 11.19
N VAL A 164 17.61 4.06 10.01
CA VAL A 164 17.18 4.65 8.74
C VAL A 164 15.67 4.51 8.53
N PRO A 165 15.06 3.31 8.61
CA PRO A 165 13.60 3.17 8.62
C PRO A 165 12.89 4.02 9.66
N LEU A 166 13.41 4.08 10.89
CA LEU A 166 12.83 4.87 11.97
C LEU A 166 12.84 6.38 11.66
N VAL A 167 13.93 6.90 11.07
CA VAL A 167 14.02 8.29 10.61
C VAL A 167 12.99 8.55 9.51
N VAL A 168 12.86 7.67 8.53
CA VAL A 168 11.86 7.83 7.45
C VAL A 168 10.44 7.86 8.03
N ILE A 169 10.09 6.93 8.91
CA ILE A 169 8.77 6.89 9.56
C ILE A 169 8.56 8.17 10.38
N PHE A 170 9.55 8.59 11.17
CA PHE A 170 9.48 9.81 11.96
C PHE A 170 9.22 11.06 11.09
N MET A 171 9.92 11.19 9.95
CA MET A 171 9.72 12.31 9.04
C MET A 171 8.29 12.35 8.47
N ILE A 172 7.72 11.19 8.15
CA ILE A 172 6.37 11.08 7.59
C ILE A 172 5.32 11.38 8.66
N VAL A 173 5.50 10.87 9.88
CA VAL A 173 4.66 11.24 11.04
C VAL A 173 4.71 12.76 11.31
N ARG A 174 5.85 13.40 11.05
CA ARG A 174 6.04 14.86 11.13
C ARG A 174 5.47 15.63 9.94
N LYS A 175 4.70 14.98 9.05
CA LYS A 175 4.10 15.57 7.84
C LYS A 175 5.12 16.15 6.87
N THR A 176 6.33 15.60 6.83
CA THR A 176 7.31 15.96 5.80
C THR A 176 6.81 15.43 4.45
N PRO A 177 6.95 16.17 3.33
CA PRO A 177 6.61 15.68 2.01
C PRO A 177 7.23 14.28 1.74
N PRO A 178 6.45 13.28 1.30
CA PRO A 178 6.95 11.90 1.14
C PRO A 178 8.20 11.80 0.25
N LEU A 179 8.28 12.63 -0.79
CA LEU A 179 9.45 12.71 -1.67
C LEU A 179 10.75 13.01 -0.90
N GLN A 180 10.70 13.93 0.07
CA GLN A 180 11.87 14.31 0.88
C GLN A 180 12.26 13.19 1.84
N ALA A 181 11.26 12.55 2.49
CA ALA A 181 11.51 11.43 3.39
C ALA A 181 12.15 10.24 2.66
N LEU A 182 11.65 9.90 1.46
CA LEU A 182 12.23 8.83 0.64
C LEU A 182 13.63 9.17 0.13
N LEU A 183 13.89 10.43 -0.24
CA LEU A 183 15.23 10.88 -0.63
C LEU A 183 16.22 10.73 0.52
N ILE A 184 15.87 11.21 1.72
CA ILE A 184 16.72 11.09 2.90
C ILE A 184 16.93 9.62 3.27
N GLY A 185 15.87 8.80 3.23
CA GLY A 185 15.97 7.36 3.44
C GLY A 185 16.90 6.66 2.44
N THR A 186 16.90 7.09 1.19
CA THR A 186 17.80 6.58 0.14
C THR A 186 19.25 6.97 0.42
N LEU A 187 19.50 8.24 0.73
CA LEU A 187 20.85 8.75 1.00
C LEU A 187 21.45 8.13 2.26
N LEU A 188 20.66 8.03 3.34
CA LEU A 188 21.07 7.36 4.57
C LEU A 188 21.32 5.86 4.35
N GLY A 189 20.50 5.20 3.53
CA GLY A 189 20.76 3.83 3.08
C GLY A 189 22.12 3.72 2.39
N GLY A 190 22.44 4.63 1.46
CA GLY A 190 23.76 4.68 0.82
C GLY A 190 24.91 4.88 1.81
N VAL A 191 24.76 5.79 2.78
CA VAL A 191 25.76 6.01 3.85
C VAL A 191 25.93 4.75 4.69
N PHE A 192 24.84 4.08 5.07
CA PHE A 192 24.89 2.86 5.87
C PHE A 192 25.51 1.70 5.11
N ALA A 193 25.31 1.60 3.80
CA ALA A 193 25.98 0.61 2.98
C ALA A 193 27.51 0.78 3.00
N LEU A 194 28.01 2.01 2.94
CA LEU A 194 29.45 2.28 3.03
C LEU A 194 30.03 1.97 4.41
N ILE A 195 29.28 2.23 5.48
CA ILE A 195 29.75 2.03 6.87
C ILE A 195 29.66 0.56 7.28
N PHE A 196 28.52 -0.08 7.04
CA PHE A 196 28.23 -1.42 7.57
C PHE A 196 28.46 -2.54 6.56
N GLN A 197 28.41 -2.26 5.25
CA GLN A 197 28.48 -3.28 4.19
C GLN A 197 29.54 -2.98 3.10
N PRO A 198 30.79 -2.62 3.46
CA PRO A 198 31.81 -2.25 2.47
C PRO A 198 32.08 -3.36 1.43
N ASN A 199 32.03 -4.62 1.84
CA ASN A 199 32.25 -5.78 0.96
C ASN A 199 31.11 -5.96 -0.05
N VAL A 200 29.85 -5.72 0.36
CA VAL A 200 28.69 -5.80 -0.54
C VAL A 200 28.77 -4.70 -1.59
N VAL A 201 29.09 -3.47 -1.18
CA VAL A 201 29.22 -2.32 -2.09
C VAL A 201 30.33 -2.54 -3.11
N ALA A 202 31.49 -3.05 -2.69
CA ALA A 202 32.57 -3.40 -3.61
C ALA A 202 32.15 -4.55 -4.55
N GLY A 203 31.54 -5.60 -4.00
CA GLY A 203 31.14 -6.80 -4.75
C GLY A 203 30.17 -6.53 -5.90
N ILE A 204 29.18 -5.65 -5.72
CA ILE A 204 28.25 -5.28 -6.80
C ILE A 204 28.90 -4.50 -7.95
N THR A 205 30.12 -4.01 -7.77
CA THR A 205 30.91 -3.37 -8.84
C THR A 205 31.97 -4.28 -9.44
N GLY A 206 32.10 -5.52 -8.94
CA GLY A 206 33.17 -6.45 -9.31
C GLY A 206 34.53 -6.10 -8.70
N ALA A 207 34.59 -5.16 -7.76
CA ALA A 207 35.81 -4.79 -7.05
C ALA A 207 36.07 -5.72 -5.85
N ASN A 208 37.34 -6.00 -5.57
CA ASN A 208 37.75 -6.86 -4.44
C ASN A 208 37.78 -6.11 -3.09
N SER A 209 37.82 -4.78 -3.11
CA SER A 209 37.88 -3.94 -1.91
C SER A 209 37.14 -2.62 -2.14
N LEU A 210 36.66 -2.03 -1.06
CA LEU A 210 36.03 -0.71 -1.12
C LEU A 210 37.09 0.38 -1.30
N ASP A 211 36.94 1.18 -2.34
CA ASP A 211 37.65 2.42 -2.57
C ASP A 211 36.65 3.52 -2.97
N PHE A 212 37.13 4.71 -3.30
CA PHE A 212 36.25 5.81 -3.67
C PHE A 212 35.43 5.50 -4.95
N GLU A 213 36.03 4.82 -5.92
CA GLU A 213 35.40 4.53 -7.20
C GLU A 213 34.33 3.44 -7.06
N SER A 214 34.66 2.32 -6.42
CA SER A 214 33.73 1.22 -6.15
C SER A 214 32.63 1.64 -5.17
N GLY A 215 32.95 2.47 -4.18
CA GLY A 215 31.95 3.09 -3.28
C GLY A 215 30.95 3.95 -4.06
N TYR A 216 31.44 4.91 -4.85
CA TYR A 216 30.57 5.78 -5.65
C TYR A 216 29.73 5.01 -6.67
N LYS A 217 30.36 4.12 -7.46
CA LYS A 217 29.68 3.29 -8.45
C LYS A 217 28.67 2.34 -7.80
N GLY A 218 29.01 1.72 -6.68
CA GLY A 218 28.14 0.78 -5.98
C GLY A 218 26.85 1.46 -5.49
N ILE A 219 26.98 2.62 -4.83
CA ILE A 219 25.81 3.39 -4.37
C ILE A 219 24.97 3.87 -5.55
N LEU A 220 25.59 4.43 -6.60
CA LEU A 220 24.85 4.86 -7.78
C LEU A 220 24.14 3.71 -8.48
N ASN A 221 24.78 2.56 -8.62
CA ASN A 221 24.16 1.38 -9.22
C ASN A 221 22.95 0.95 -8.41
N ALA A 222 23.07 0.87 -7.08
CA ALA A 222 21.95 0.53 -6.20
C ALA A 222 20.77 1.51 -6.32
N ILE A 223 21.05 2.80 -6.45
CA ILE A 223 20.02 3.82 -6.66
C ILE A 223 19.35 3.65 -8.02
N THR A 224 20.14 3.45 -9.09
CA THR A 224 19.68 3.69 -10.46
C THR A 224 19.22 2.44 -11.20
N ILE A 225 19.93 1.32 -11.07
CA ILE A 225 19.77 0.13 -11.91
C ILE A 225 19.55 -1.14 -11.09
N LYS A 226 19.36 -2.27 -11.79
CA LYS A 226 19.27 -3.56 -11.14
C LYS A 226 20.60 -3.89 -10.45
N THR A 227 20.51 -4.19 -9.16
CA THR A 227 21.63 -4.69 -8.36
C THR A 227 21.23 -5.99 -7.68
N THR A 228 22.16 -6.93 -7.62
CA THR A 228 21.96 -8.23 -7.01
C THR A 228 23.14 -8.51 -6.10
N VAL A 229 22.86 -8.89 -4.86
CA VAL A 229 23.87 -9.34 -3.91
C VAL A 229 23.93 -10.86 -4.00
N ALA A 230 25.06 -11.39 -4.49
CA ALA A 230 25.25 -12.82 -4.62
C ALA A 230 25.40 -13.47 -3.24
N THR A 231 24.74 -14.62 -3.08
CA THR A 231 24.79 -15.47 -1.90
C THR A 231 24.97 -16.93 -2.30
N ASP A 232 25.39 -17.74 -1.32
CA ASP A 232 25.57 -19.18 -1.47
C ASP A 232 24.24 -19.92 -1.73
N ASN A 233 23.10 -19.26 -1.52
CA ASN A 233 21.76 -19.85 -1.70
C ASN A 233 21.05 -19.20 -2.90
N PRO A 234 20.80 -19.94 -4.00
CA PRO A 234 20.15 -19.40 -5.19
C PRO A 234 18.78 -18.75 -4.92
N ALA A 235 18.00 -19.25 -3.94
CA ALA A 235 16.72 -18.67 -3.57
C ALA A 235 16.88 -17.25 -2.99
N LEU A 236 17.99 -16.98 -2.30
CA LEU A 236 18.27 -15.66 -1.73
C LEU A 236 18.80 -14.66 -2.77
N ASN A 237 19.29 -15.11 -3.92
CA ASN A 237 19.75 -14.20 -4.97
C ASN A 237 18.59 -13.44 -5.61
N GLU A 238 17.41 -14.06 -5.71
CA GLU A 238 16.19 -13.35 -6.16
C GLU A 238 15.69 -12.39 -5.07
N LEU A 239 15.69 -12.84 -3.81
CA LEU A 239 15.33 -12.04 -2.65
C LEU A 239 16.24 -10.82 -2.47
N PHE A 240 17.53 -10.97 -2.76
CA PHE A 240 18.54 -9.91 -2.69
C PHE A 240 18.85 -9.30 -4.04
N SER A 241 17.79 -9.04 -4.81
CA SER A 241 17.84 -8.28 -6.04
C SER A 241 16.88 -7.10 -5.98
N ALA A 242 17.39 -5.88 -6.18
CA ALA A 242 16.58 -4.67 -6.30
C ALA A 242 16.71 -4.09 -7.71
N LYS A 243 15.62 -3.57 -8.27
CA LYS A 243 15.59 -3.05 -9.65
C LYS A 243 16.02 -1.58 -9.78
N GLY A 244 16.27 -0.89 -8.66
CA GLY A 244 16.62 0.53 -8.63
C GLY A 244 15.51 1.42 -9.23
N MET A 245 15.86 2.67 -9.54
CA MET A 245 14.96 3.59 -10.26
C MET A 245 14.50 3.04 -11.61
N ALA A 246 15.37 2.33 -12.34
CA ALA A 246 15.07 1.75 -13.65
C ALA A 246 13.87 0.80 -13.59
N GLY A 247 13.76 -0.02 -12.54
CA GLY A 247 12.64 -0.93 -12.33
C GLY A 247 11.27 -0.26 -12.25
N MET A 248 11.23 1.02 -11.87
CA MET A 248 9.99 1.78 -11.74
C MET A 248 9.58 2.49 -13.04
N LEU A 249 10.43 2.52 -14.07
CA LEU A 249 10.15 3.26 -15.30
C LEU A 249 8.91 2.73 -16.03
N GLY A 250 8.74 1.40 -16.11
CA GLY A 250 7.55 0.80 -16.72
C GLY A 250 6.27 1.21 -16.00
N THR A 251 6.28 1.16 -14.67
CA THR A 251 5.17 1.63 -13.82
C THR A 251 4.88 3.12 -14.07
N ILE A 252 5.91 3.96 -14.15
CA ILE A 252 5.73 5.40 -14.39
C ILE A 252 5.13 5.67 -15.77
N TRP A 253 5.61 4.99 -16.81
CA TRP A 253 5.05 5.12 -18.15
C TRP A 253 3.58 4.73 -18.20
N LEU A 254 3.23 3.60 -17.56
CA LEU A 254 1.83 3.16 -17.45
C LEU A 254 0.97 4.23 -16.76
N ILE A 255 1.46 4.77 -15.64
CA ILE A 255 0.79 5.82 -14.87
C ILE A 255 0.58 7.09 -15.70
N VAL A 256 1.61 7.56 -16.41
CA VAL A 256 1.52 8.75 -17.27
C VAL A 256 0.48 8.54 -18.37
N CYS A 257 0.52 7.40 -19.07
CA CYS A 257 -0.47 7.08 -20.10
C CYS A 257 -1.90 7.05 -19.53
N ALA A 258 -2.07 6.42 -18.38
CA ALA A 258 -3.37 6.29 -17.73
C ALA A 258 -3.93 7.64 -17.23
N MET A 259 -3.08 8.50 -16.65
CA MET A 259 -3.47 9.85 -16.21
C MET A 259 -3.79 10.76 -17.40
N VAL A 260 -3.04 10.68 -18.51
CA VAL A 260 -3.36 11.43 -19.73
C VAL A 260 -4.72 11.01 -20.27
N PHE A 261 -5.01 9.70 -20.32
CA PHE A 261 -6.32 9.20 -20.72
C PHE A 261 -7.44 9.67 -19.78
N GLY A 262 -7.24 9.56 -18.47
CA GLY A 262 -8.19 10.05 -17.46
C GLY A 262 -8.46 11.56 -17.59
N GLY A 263 -7.42 12.37 -17.80
CA GLY A 263 -7.53 13.81 -18.01
C GLY A 263 -8.27 14.17 -19.30
N VAL A 264 -8.04 13.44 -20.39
CA VAL A 264 -8.83 13.60 -21.63
C VAL A 264 -10.30 13.25 -21.39
N MET A 265 -10.59 12.14 -20.70
CA MET A 265 -11.95 11.73 -20.37
C MET A 265 -12.69 12.75 -19.51
N ASP A 266 -12.00 13.40 -18.57
CA ASP A 266 -12.58 14.48 -17.77
C ASP A 266 -12.80 15.74 -18.63
N GLY A 267 -11.81 16.13 -19.43
CA GLY A 267 -11.86 17.31 -20.29
C GLY A 267 -13.00 17.27 -21.32
N ILE A 268 -13.34 16.10 -21.85
CA ILE A 268 -14.50 15.92 -22.76
C ILE A 268 -15.84 15.76 -22.01
N GLY A 269 -15.83 15.71 -20.68
CA GLY A 269 -17.02 15.54 -19.84
C GLY A 269 -17.59 14.12 -19.82
N ALA A 270 -16.84 13.11 -20.30
CA ALA A 270 -17.30 11.72 -20.32
C ALA A 270 -17.49 11.18 -18.90
N LEU A 271 -16.57 11.48 -17.97
CA LEU A 271 -16.68 11.09 -16.56
C LEU A 271 -17.93 11.66 -15.90
N SER A 272 -18.23 12.93 -16.17
CA SER A 272 -19.45 13.60 -15.72
C SER A 272 -20.71 12.95 -16.30
N ARG A 273 -20.69 12.53 -17.57
CA ARG A 273 -21.83 11.86 -18.20
C ARG A 273 -22.08 10.48 -17.59
N ILE A 274 -21.03 9.68 -17.38
CA ILE A 274 -21.11 8.36 -16.72
C ILE A 274 -21.72 8.51 -15.34
N THR A 275 -21.20 9.43 -14.54
CA THR A 275 -21.63 9.64 -13.16
C THR A 275 -23.08 10.16 -13.09
N LYS A 276 -23.51 11.05 -14.02
CA LYS A 276 -24.91 11.50 -14.13
C LYS A 276 -25.86 10.33 -14.45
N SER A 277 -25.44 9.41 -15.30
CA SER A 277 -26.21 8.21 -15.63
C SER A 277 -26.42 7.34 -14.39
N LEU A 278 -25.36 7.10 -13.61
CA LEU A 278 -25.42 6.33 -12.38
C LEU A 278 -26.29 7.02 -11.31
N LEU A 279 -26.23 8.34 -11.19
CA LEU A 279 -27.12 9.10 -10.31
C LEU A 279 -28.60 8.94 -10.70
N GLY A 280 -28.93 8.83 -11.99
CA GLY A 280 -30.30 8.57 -12.45
C GLY A 280 -30.89 7.22 -11.98
N LEU A 281 -30.04 6.25 -11.60
CA LEU A 281 -30.45 4.96 -11.04
C LEU A 281 -30.76 5.03 -9.54
N ALA A 282 -30.32 6.09 -8.86
CA ALA A 282 -30.48 6.28 -7.42
C ALA A 282 -31.93 6.66 -7.08
N LYS A 283 -32.87 5.73 -7.16
CA LYS A 283 -34.30 5.96 -6.81
C LYS A 283 -34.63 5.65 -5.35
N THR A 284 -33.84 4.79 -4.70
CA THR A 284 -34.00 4.38 -3.30
C THR A 284 -32.72 4.67 -2.51
N THR A 285 -32.77 4.71 -1.18
CA THR A 285 -31.57 4.94 -0.34
C THR A 285 -30.47 3.95 -0.69
N LEU A 286 -30.76 2.65 -0.75
CA LEU A 286 -29.80 1.65 -1.22
C LEU A 286 -29.28 1.96 -2.63
N GLY A 287 -30.16 2.33 -3.56
CA GLY A 287 -29.77 2.71 -4.92
C GLY A 287 -28.82 3.91 -4.95
N LEU A 288 -28.95 4.86 -4.02
CA LEU A 288 -28.03 6.00 -3.93
C LEU A 288 -26.63 5.57 -3.49
N PHE A 289 -26.51 4.72 -2.46
CA PHE A 289 -25.23 4.16 -2.04
C PHE A 289 -24.62 3.30 -3.16
N ALA A 290 -25.41 2.44 -3.80
CA ALA A 290 -24.98 1.61 -4.93
C ALA A 290 -24.47 2.45 -6.10
N SER A 291 -25.16 3.55 -6.46
CA SER A 291 -24.72 4.46 -7.51
C SER A 291 -23.43 5.21 -7.14
N THR A 292 -23.26 5.59 -5.87
CA THR A 292 -22.00 6.18 -5.39
C THR A 292 -20.84 5.19 -5.49
N VAL A 293 -21.02 3.96 -4.97
CA VAL A 293 -20.01 2.88 -5.08
C VAL A 293 -19.68 2.59 -6.54
N GLY A 294 -20.70 2.41 -7.38
CA GLY A 294 -20.53 2.15 -8.80
C GLY A 294 -19.79 3.27 -9.52
N SER A 295 -20.00 4.53 -9.13
CA SER A 295 -19.30 5.68 -9.71
C SER A 295 -17.83 5.72 -9.29
N CYS A 296 -17.54 5.46 -8.02
CA CYS A 296 -16.16 5.36 -7.54
C CYS A 296 -15.39 4.25 -8.26
N LEU A 297 -15.99 3.05 -8.38
CA LEU A 297 -15.41 1.94 -9.12
C LEU A 297 -15.21 2.27 -10.60
N ALA A 298 -16.21 2.85 -11.26
CA ALA A 298 -16.11 3.24 -12.66
C ALA A 298 -14.97 4.25 -12.88
N LEU A 299 -14.77 5.18 -11.95
CA LEU A 299 -13.68 6.14 -12.05
C LEU A 299 -12.31 5.51 -11.75
N ASN A 300 -12.22 4.61 -10.78
CA ASN A 300 -10.97 3.87 -10.57
C ASN A 300 -10.57 3.04 -11.80
N ILE A 301 -11.55 2.48 -12.51
CA ILE A 301 -11.34 1.72 -13.75
C ILE A 301 -10.98 2.63 -14.92
N THR A 302 -11.60 3.80 -15.06
CA THR A 302 -11.49 4.62 -16.29
C THR A 302 -10.54 5.80 -16.16
N ALA A 303 -10.58 6.54 -15.05
CA ALA A 303 -9.77 7.73 -14.82
C ALA A 303 -8.38 7.41 -14.26
N SER A 304 -8.17 6.18 -13.76
CA SER A 304 -6.88 5.67 -13.27
C SER A 304 -6.25 6.48 -12.13
N ASP A 305 -7.05 7.30 -11.46
CA ASP A 305 -6.64 8.20 -10.38
C ASP A 305 -7.63 8.08 -9.21
N GLN A 306 -7.09 7.76 -8.03
CA GLN A 306 -7.85 7.55 -6.80
C GLN A 306 -8.51 8.85 -6.30
N TYR A 307 -7.87 10.01 -6.48
CA TYR A 307 -8.42 11.29 -6.05
C TYR A 307 -9.62 11.68 -6.91
N LEU A 308 -9.57 11.47 -8.23
CA LEU A 308 -10.72 11.68 -9.10
C LEU A 308 -11.90 10.77 -8.73
N ALA A 309 -11.62 9.52 -8.36
CA ALA A 309 -12.64 8.56 -7.92
C ALA A 309 -13.35 8.96 -6.62
N ILE A 310 -12.78 9.88 -5.83
CA ILE A 310 -13.40 10.45 -4.63
C ILE A 310 -14.09 11.78 -4.95
N VAL A 311 -13.38 12.69 -5.64
CA VAL A 311 -13.80 14.08 -5.87
C VAL A 311 -15.04 14.16 -6.74
N VAL A 312 -15.05 13.45 -7.87
CA VAL A 312 -16.15 13.57 -8.84
C VAL A 312 -17.44 12.97 -8.28
N PRO A 313 -17.47 11.73 -7.75
CA PRO A 313 -18.68 11.21 -7.13
C PRO A 313 -19.08 12.01 -5.89
N GLY A 314 -18.13 12.47 -5.06
CA GLY A 314 -18.44 13.27 -3.87
C GLY A 314 -19.22 14.54 -4.21
N LYS A 315 -18.71 15.35 -5.15
CA LYS A 315 -19.39 16.57 -5.60
C LYS A 315 -20.73 16.29 -6.28
N MET A 316 -20.82 15.22 -7.07
CA MET A 316 -22.02 14.92 -7.84
C MET A 316 -23.16 14.35 -7.01
N PHE A 317 -22.84 13.55 -5.98
CA PHE A 317 -23.84 12.91 -5.13
C PHE A 317 -24.18 13.72 -3.87
N ALA A 318 -23.37 14.71 -3.46
CA ALA A 318 -23.59 15.52 -2.25
C ALA A 318 -25.04 16.00 -2.11
N LYS A 319 -25.55 16.71 -3.12
CA LYS A 319 -26.92 17.21 -3.12
C LYS A 319 -27.98 16.10 -3.05
N ALA A 320 -27.75 14.97 -3.71
CA ALA A 320 -28.69 13.85 -3.69
C ALA A 320 -28.78 13.14 -2.32
N TYR A 321 -27.69 13.15 -1.54
CA TYR A 321 -27.72 12.71 -0.14
C TYR A 321 -28.46 13.73 0.74
N GLU A 322 -28.20 15.02 0.55
CA GLU A 322 -28.85 16.11 1.28
C GLU A 322 -30.37 16.15 1.03
N ASP A 323 -30.81 16.07 -0.23
CA ASP A 323 -32.23 16.05 -0.65
C ASP A 323 -33.01 14.88 -0.01
N ARG A 324 -32.30 13.85 0.48
CA ARG A 324 -32.86 12.69 1.18
C ARG A 324 -32.73 12.74 2.69
N GLY A 325 -32.28 13.86 3.24
CA GLY A 325 -32.08 14.01 4.67
C GLY A 325 -30.92 13.19 5.22
N LEU A 326 -29.96 12.76 4.39
CA LEU A 326 -28.82 11.96 4.84
C LEU A 326 -27.64 12.83 5.23
N ALA A 327 -27.03 12.51 6.37
CA ALA A 327 -25.86 13.24 6.86
C ALA A 327 -24.62 12.98 5.97
N PRO A 328 -23.68 13.94 5.85
CA PRO A 328 -22.53 13.88 4.94
C PRO A 328 -21.57 12.72 5.26
N GLU A 329 -21.59 12.17 6.47
CA GLU A 329 -20.81 11.01 6.86
C GLU A 329 -21.18 9.76 6.07
N ASN A 330 -22.43 9.66 5.56
CA ASN A 330 -22.83 8.54 4.72
C ASN A 330 -22.14 8.58 3.36
N LEU A 331 -22.12 9.75 2.72
CA LEU A 331 -21.48 9.93 1.42
C LEU A 331 -19.97 9.77 1.57
N SER A 332 -19.33 10.49 2.49
CA SER A 332 -17.88 10.41 2.71
C SER A 332 -17.42 8.99 3.05
N ARG A 333 -18.15 8.27 3.92
CA ARG A 333 -17.88 6.85 4.19
C ARG A 333 -17.95 6.02 2.91
N THR A 334 -18.98 6.23 2.10
CA THR A 334 -19.14 5.48 0.83
C THR A 334 -18.03 5.78 -0.16
N LEU A 335 -17.57 7.03 -0.25
CA LEU A 335 -16.41 7.42 -1.07
C LEU A 335 -15.14 6.70 -0.59
N GLU A 336 -14.88 6.67 0.72
CA GLU A 336 -13.68 6.02 1.26
C GLU A 336 -13.77 4.48 1.22
N ASP A 337 -14.98 3.91 1.32
CA ASP A 337 -15.25 2.47 1.18
C ASP A 337 -15.19 1.97 -0.26
N SER A 338 -15.16 2.84 -1.27
CA SER A 338 -15.17 2.40 -2.66
C SER A 338 -14.15 3.09 -3.56
N GLY A 339 -13.94 4.39 -3.46
CA GLY A 339 -12.92 5.13 -4.21
C GLY A 339 -11.52 4.83 -3.70
N THR A 340 -11.29 4.94 -2.41
CA THR A 340 -9.94 4.82 -1.83
C THR A 340 -9.40 3.40 -1.97
N VAL A 341 -10.10 2.44 -1.37
CA VAL A 341 -9.58 1.09 -1.17
C VAL A 341 -9.56 0.21 -2.42
N THR A 342 -10.32 0.54 -3.47
CA THR A 342 -10.41 -0.32 -4.67
C THR A 342 -9.44 0.07 -5.77
N SER A 343 -8.83 1.26 -5.68
CA SER A 343 -7.86 1.78 -6.65
C SER A 343 -6.69 0.82 -6.90
N VAL A 344 -6.21 0.15 -5.85
CA VAL A 344 -5.14 -0.85 -5.93
C VAL A 344 -5.52 -2.10 -6.72
N LEU A 345 -6.81 -2.40 -6.84
CA LEU A 345 -7.29 -3.61 -7.51
C LEU A 345 -7.30 -3.49 -9.04
N ILE A 346 -6.93 -2.33 -9.59
CA ILE A 346 -6.97 -2.04 -11.02
C ILE A 346 -5.53 -1.91 -11.56
N PRO A 347 -5.07 -2.78 -12.48
CA PRO A 347 -3.66 -2.84 -12.90
C PRO A 347 -3.10 -1.54 -13.51
N TRP A 348 -3.94 -0.80 -14.23
CA TRP A 348 -3.56 0.46 -14.88
C TRP A 348 -3.92 1.70 -14.06
N ASN A 349 -4.58 1.54 -12.91
CA ASN A 349 -4.75 2.63 -11.97
C ASN A 349 -3.40 2.94 -11.31
N THR A 350 -3.16 4.21 -11.00
CA THR A 350 -1.95 4.69 -10.31
C THR A 350 -1.57 3.85 -9.10
N CYS A 351 -2.55 3.48 -8.27
CA CYS A 351 -2.32 2.67 -7.08
C CYS A 351 -1.95 1.22 -7.42
N GLY A 352 -2.71 0.56 -8.29
CA GLY A 352 -2.45 -0.83 -8.67
C GLY A 352 -1.09 -0.98 -9.37
N ALA A 353 -0.77 -0.06 -10.29
CA ALA A 353 0.51 0.00 -10.98
C ALA A 353 1.68 0.24 -10.00
N TYR A 354 1.51 1.16 -9.06
CA TYR A 354 2.51 1.45 -8.03
C TYR A 354 2.76 0.24 -7.13
N HIS A 355 1.71 -0.31 -6.52
CA HIS A 355 1.84 -1.42 -5.58
C HIS A 355 2.39 -2.68 -6.24
N SER A 356 2.00 -2.95 -7.49
CA SER A 356 2.57 -4.04 -8.28
C SER A 356 4.08 -3.84 -8.55
N GLY A 357 4.47 -2.62 -8.92
CA GLY A 357 5.88 -2.29 -9.15
C GLY A 357 6.74 -2.37 -7.88
N VAL A 358 6.20 -1.92 -6.74
CA VAL A 358 6.91 -1.87 -5.46
C VAL A 358 7.01 -3.24 -4.78
N LEU A 359 5.91 -3.98 -4.72
CA LEU A 359 5.88 -5.29 -4.08
C LEU A 359 6.41 -6.40 -5.01
N GLY A 360 6.53 -6.13 -6.31
CA GLY A 360 6.96 -7.12 -7.29
C GLY A 360 5.89 -8.18 -7.60
N VAL A 361 4.65 -7.97 -7.18
CA VAL A 361 3.54 -8.92 -7.31
C VAL A 361 2.46 -8.31 -8.18
N SER A 362 2.01 -9.02 -9.21
CA SER A 362 1.02 -8.46 -10.13
C SER A 362 -0.34 -8.28 -9.43
N VAL A 363 -1.13 -7.33 -9.93
CA VAL A 363 -2.49 -7.10 -9.40
C VAL A 363 -3.34 -8.36 -9.48
N ALA A 364 -3.20 -9.14 -10.56
CA ALA A 364 -3.94 -10.40 -10.72
C ALA A 364 -3.62 -11.41 -9.61
N ASP A 365 -2.35 -11.48 -9.18
CA ASP A 365 -1.91 -12.44 -8.17
C ASP A 365 -2.41 -12.08 -6.77
N TYR A 366 -2.46 -10.79 -6.42
CA TYR A 366 -2.94 -10.34 -5.11
C TYR A 366 -4.42 -9.99 -5.06
N PHE A 367 -5.11 -9.85 -6.20
CA PHE A 367 -6.49 -9.34 -6.29
C PHE A 367 -7.44 -10.03 -5.31
N PHE A 368 -7.44 -11.37 -5.32
CA PHE A 368 -8.31 -12.18 -4.47
C PHE A 368 -7.94 -12.07 -2.99
N PHE A 369 -6.65 -11.90 -2.68
CA PHE A 369 -6.13 -11.84 -1.32
C PHE A 369 -6.18 -10.43 -0.73
N ALA A 370 -6.37 -9.38 -1.52
CA ALA A 370 -6.63 -8.02 -1.03
C ALA A 370 -8.07 -7.91 -0.47
N ILE A 371 -8.39 -8.76 0.51
CA ILE A 371 -9.74 -9.02 1.03
C ILE A 371 -10.37 -7.73 1.56
N PHE A 372 -9.62 -6.95 2.34
CA PHE A 372 -10.14 -5.69 2.87
C PHE A 372 -10.59 -4.75 1.74
N ASN A 373 -9.82 -4.68 0.66
CA ASN A 373 -10.02 -3.76 -0.45
C ASN A 373 -11.29 -4.05 -1.25
N TRP A 374 -11.57 -5.31 -1.59
CA TRP A 374 -12.79 -5.66 -2.32
C TRP A 374 -14.00 -5.87 -1.41
N LEU A 375 -13.80 -6.24 -0.13
CA LEU A 375 -14.90 -6.45 0.82
C LEU A 375 -15.46 -5.13 1.38
N SER A 376 -14.65 -4.07 1.49
CA SER A 376 -15.08 -2.75 1.99
C SER A 376 -16.26 -2.14 1.22
N PRO A 377 -16.29 -2.08 -0.13
CA PRO A 377 -17.46 -1.57 -0.85
C PRO A 377 -18.69 -2.48 -0.67
N ILE A 378 -18.50 -3.80 -0.59
CA ILE A 378 -19.59 -4.75 -0.34
C ILE A 378 -20.20 -4.53 1.05
N THR A 379 -19.35 -4.37 2.08
CA THR A 379 -19.78 -4.10 3.46
C THR A 379 -20.64 -2.84 3.54
N THR A 380 -20.27 -1.79 2.80
CA THR A 380 -21.06 -0.57 2.71
C THR A 380 -22.45 -0.78 2.14
N LEU A 381 -22.56 -1.57 1.06
CA LEU A 381 -23.84 -1.88 0.44
C LEU A 381 -24.71 -2.75 1.35
N VAL A 382 -24.12 -3.70 2.08
CA VAL A 382 -24.83 -4.51 3.08
C VAL A 382 -25.40 -3.61 4.19
N PHE A 383 -24.60 -2.67 4.72
CA PHE A 383 -25.05 -1.73 5.74
C PHE A 383 -26.18 -0.83 5.23
N ALA A 384 -26.08 -0.35 3.98
CA ALA A 384 -27.13 0.42 3.34
C ALA A 384 -28.41 -0.39 3.13
N ALA A 385 -28.31 -1.65 2.72
CA ALA A 385 -29.45 -2.54 2.48
C ALA A 385 -30.18 -2.88 3.79
N MET A 386 -29.44 -3.08 4.88
CA MET A 386 -29.98 -3.40 6.19
C MET A 386 -30.38 -2.16 7.01
N GLY A 387 -30.12 -0.94 6.52
CA GLY A 387 -30.37 0.30 7.26
C GLY A 387 -29.50 0.48 8.51
N ILE A 388 -28.35 -0.21 8.59
CA ILE A 388 -27.46 -0.16 9.74
C ILE A 388 -26.64 1.13 9.69
N LYS A 389 -26.78 1.97 10.72
CA LYS A 389 -25.99 3.21 10.88
C LYS A 389 -25.99 4.01 9.58
N ILE A 390 -27.20 4.42 9.18
CA ILE A 390 -27.49 5.38 8.12
C ILE A 390 -27.97 6.66 8.80
N LYS A 391 -27.05 7.61 8.98
CA LYS A 391 -27.24 8.82 9.79
C LYS A 391 -28.11 9.82 9.04
N GLN A 392 -29.16 10.30 9.69
CA GLN A 392 -29.99 11.37 9.15
C GLN A 392 -29.37 12.73 9.51
N LEU A 393 -29.57 13.74 8.66
CA LEU A 393 -29.32 15.13 9.00
C LEU A 393 -30.05 15.44 10.29
N ARG A 394 -29.38 16.10 11.23
CA ARG A 394 -30.07 16.64 12.40
C ARG A 394 -31.13 17.60 11.87
N THR A 395 -32.40 17.24 12.02
CA THR A 395 -33.47 18.23 11.91
C THR A 395 -33.11 19.32 12.89
N ALA A 396 -32.99 20.57 12.43
CA ALA A 396 -32.93 21.70 13.33
C ALA A 396 -34.11 21.52 14.29
N LYS A 397 -33.84 21.37 15.59
CA LYS A 397 -34.89 21.44 16.59
C LYS A 397 -35.57 22.79 16.36
N GLN A 398 -36.81 22.75 15.88
CA GLN A 398 -37.70 23.92 15.91
C GLN A 398 -37.89 24.37 17.35
#